data_AF-N2BB17-F1
#
_entry.id   AF-N2BB17-F1
#
_cell.length_a   1.000
_cell.length_b   1.000
_cell.length_c   1.000
_cell.angle_alpha   90.00
_cell.angle_beta   90.00
_cell.angle_gamma   90.00
#
_symmetry.space_group_name_H-M   'P 1'
#
loop_
_entity.id
_entity.type
_entity.pdbx_description
1 polymer ?
#
loop_
_entity_poly.entity_id
_entity_poly.type
_entity_poly.pdbx_seq_one_letter_code
_entity_poly.pdbx_strand_id
1 'polypeptide(L)'
;MIADKIKELRESNSMTQNEVAKRLGITRSSVNAWEMGISVPSTMYIVELAQLFSVSADYILGLESRAVLDISELDDESVKILNDMVRYMRDRQR
;
A
#
# COMPACT_ATOMS: atom_id res chain seq x y z
N MET A 1 3.54 -0.67 -12.78
CA MET A 1 3.95 0.76 -12.79
C MET A 1 3.39 1.45 -11.55
N ILE A 2 3.84 2.66 -11.22
CA ILE A 2 3.33 3.40 -10.04
C ILE A 2 1.79 3.56 -10.08
N ALA A 3 1.25 3.83 -11.26
CA ALA A 3 -0.20 3.93 -11.50
C ALA A 3 -0.94 2.66 -11.06
N ASP A 4 -0.44 1.49 -11.48
CA ASP A 4 -1.00 0.18 -11.11
C ASP A 4 -0.90 -0.03 -9.60
N LYS A 5 0.23 0.32 -8.98
CA LYS A 5 0.43 0.15 -7.53
C LYS A 5 -0.51 0.99 -6.70
N ILE A 6 -0.76 2.25 -7.08
CA ILE A 6 -1.72 3.12 -6.40
C ILE A 6 -3.12 2.51 -6.48
N LYS A 7 -3.51 2.03 -7.66
CA LYS A 7 -4.83 1.40 -7.86
C LYS A 7 -4.98 0.11 -7.04
N GLU A 8 -3.98 -0.77 -7.08
CA GLU A 8 -3.93 -2.02 -6.31
C GLU A 8 -4.04 -1.76 -4.80
N LEU A 9 -3.26 -0.80 -4.28
CA LEU A 9 -3.30 -0.43 -2.86
C LEU A 9 -4.67 0.13 -2.46
N ARG A 10 -5.25 1.00 -3.29
CA ARG A 10 -6.60 1.52 -3.05
C ARG A 10 -7.64 0.41 -3.01
N GLU A 11 -7.61 -0.51 -3.97
CA GLU A 11 -8.59 -1.59 -4.09
C GLU A 11 -8.43 -2.65 -3.00
N SER A 12 -7.21 -3.01 -2.62
CA SER A 12 -6.94 -3.92 -1.50
C SER A 12 -7.40 -3.35 -0.14
N ASN A 13 -7.39 -2.03 0.01
CA ASN A 13 -7.95 -1.34 1.17
C ASN A 13 -9.45 -1.03 1.04
N SER A 14 -10.13 -1.53 0.00
CA SER A 14 -11.57 -1.32 -0.24
C SER A 14 -11.99 0.16 -0.29
N MET A 15 -11.09 1.03 -0.74
CA MET A 15 -11.33 2.47 -0.84
C MET A 15 -11.76 2.87 -2.25
N THR A 16 -12.63 3.86 -2.33
CA THR A 16 -12.97 4.58 -3.57
C THR A 16 -11.94 5.68 -3.86
N GLN A 17 -11.83 6.10 -5.13
CA GLN A 17 -10.96 7.24 -5.49
C GLN A 17 -11.35 8.52 -4.74
N ASN A 18 -12.63 8.70 -4.42
CA ASN A 18 -13.13 9.83 -3.63
C ASN A 18 -12.64 9.80 -2.19
N GLU A 19 -12.58 8.61 -1.56
CA GLU A 19 -12.13 8.48 -0.17
C GLU A 19 -10.63 8.74 -0.05
N VAL A 20 -9.82 8.22 -0.98
CA VAL A 20 -8.38 8.55 -1.04
C VAL A 20 -8.21 10.05 -1.23
N ALA A 21 -8.91 10.65 -2.20
CA ALA A 21 -8.84 12.08 -2.45
C ALA A 21 -9.19 12.93 -1.22
N LYS A 22 -10.25 12.54 -0.50
CA LYS A 22 -10.68 13.21 0.73
C LYS A 22 -9.63 13.13 1.84
N ARG A 23 -8.98 11.98 2.02
CA ARG A 23 -7.92 11.81 3.03
C ARG A 23 -6.66 12.60 2.70
N LEU A 24 -6.32 12.73 1.41
CA LEU A 24 -5.15 13.47 0.93
C LEU A 24 -5.40 14.97 0.73
N GLY A 25 -6.65 15.45 0.91
CA GLY A 25 -6.99 16.85 0.68
C GLY A 25 -6.92 17.28 -0.79
N ILE A 26 -7.15 16.35 -1.72
CA ILE A 26 -7.06 16.57 -3.18
C ILE A 26 -8.38 16.26 -3.89
N THR A 27 -8.42 16.47 -5.20
CA THR A 27 -9.59 16.13 -6.02
C THR A 27 -9.58 14.66 -6.45
N ARG A 28 -10.76 14.06 -6.60
CA ARG A 28 -10.92 12.72 -7.20
C ARG A 28 -10.22 12.60 -8.56
N SER A 29 -10.31 13.65 -9.37
CA SER A 29 -9.67 13.71 -10.69
C SER A 29 -8.15 13.55 -10.61
N SER A 30 -7.52 14.05 -9.53
CA SER A 30 -6.07 13.87 -9.30
C SER A 30 -5.73 12.39 -9.07
N VAL A 31 -6.49 11.72 -8.20
CA VAL A 31 -6.32 10.26 -7.95
C VAL A 31 -6.56 9.46 -9.23
N ASN A 32 -7.59 9.78 -10.00
CA ASN A 32 -7.85 9.13 -11.28
C ASN A 32 -6.70 9.34 -12.29
N ALA A 33 -6.17 10.56 -12.37
CA ALA A 33 -5.05 10.86 -13.25
C ALA A 33 -3.78 10.08 -12.86
N TRP A 34 -3.55 9.83 -11.57
CA TRP A 34 -2.46 8.96 -11.10
C TRP A 34 -2.69 7.49 -11.49
N GLU A 35 -3.89 6.96 -11.23
CA GLU A 35 -4.22 5.55 -11.53
C GLU A 35 -4.27 5.25 -13.04
N MET A 36 -4.54 6.25 -13.88
CA MET A 36 -4.49 6.12 -15.35
C MET A 36 -3.11 6.40 -15.93
N GLY A 37 -2.12 6.75 -15.11
CA GLY A 37 -0.76 7.11 -15.58
C GLY A 37 -0.70 8.43 -16.37
N ILE A 38 -1.74 9.26 -16.31
CA ILE A 38 -1.81 10.57 -16.97
C ILE A 38 -0.87 11.58 -16.27
N SER A 39 -0.74 11.43 -14.95
CA SER A 39 0.19 12.23 -14.14
C SER A 39 0.79 11.37 -13.04
N VAL A 40 1.88 11.84 -12.44
CA VAL A 40 2.58 11.15 -11.34
C VAL A 40 2.41 11.97 -10.06
N PRO A 41 2.09 11.36 -8.91
CA PRO A 41 2.07 12.07 -7.63
C PRO A 41 3.45 12.65 -7.31
N SER A 42 3.46 13.86 -6.74
CA SER A 42 4.71 14.45 -6.21
C SER A 42 5.23 13.63 -5.02
N THR A 43 6.49 13.81 -4.66
CA THR A 43 7.11 13.14 -3.51
C THR A 43 6.30 13.32 -2.21
N MET A 44 5.71 14.50 -2.01
CA MET A 44 4.81 14.75 -0.87
C MET A 44 3.65 13.75 -0.86
N TYR A 45 2.95 13.57 -1.98
CA TYR A 45 1.83 12.62 -2.05
C TYR A 45 2.27 11.17 -2.03
N ILE A 46 3.50 10.83 -2.46
CA ILE A 46 4.06 9.49 -2.24
C ILE A 46 4.14 9.18 -0.75
N VAL A 47 4.62 10.14 0.06
CA VAL A 47 4.71 9.97 1.52
C VAL A 47 3.32 9.81 2.13
N GLU A 48 2.36 10.65 1.74
CA GLU A 48 0.97 10.55 2.22
C GLU A 48 0.31 9.22 1.83
N LEU A 49 0.53 8.74 0.60
CA LEU A 49 0.01 7.43 0.15
C LEU A 49 0.67 6.27 0.90
N ALA A 50 1.98 6.36 1.17
CA ALA A 50 2.73 5.37 1.95
C ALA A 50 2.17 5.24 3.37
N GLN A 51 1.92 6.37 4.02
CA GLN A 51 1.27 6.41 5.34
C GLN A 51 -0.17 5.92 5.29
N LEU A 52 -0.95 6.35 4.30
CA LEU A 52 -2.35 5.98 4.16
C LEU A 52 -2.54 4.47 4.01
N PHE A 53 -1.68 3.82 3.22
CA PHE A 53 -1.78 2.39 2.93
C PHE A 53 -0.87 1.52 3.79
N SER A 54 -0.17 2.11 4.77
CA SER A 54 0.79 1.42 5.64
C SER A 54 1.84 0.60 4.86
N VAL A 55 2.43 1.21 3.83
CA VAL A 55 3.50 0.61 3.00
C VAL A 55 4.69 1.55 2.88
N SER A 56 5.84 1.03 2.43
CA SER A 56 7.00 1.87 2.10
C SER A 56 6.75 2.68 0.83
N ALA A 57 7.42 3.84 0.71
CA ALA A 57 7.46 4.60 -0.54
C ALA A 57 8.05 3.74 -1.68
N ASP A 58 9.05 2.91 -1.37
CA ASP A 58 9.69 1.99 -2.32
C ASP A 58 8.70 0.97 -2.91
N TYR A 59 7.74 0.49 -2.12
CA TYR A 59 6.69 -0.39 -2.59
C TYR A 59 5.76 0.32 -3.60
N ILE A 60 5.39 1.57 -3.32
CA ILE A 60 4.57 2.39 -4.23
C ILE A 60 5.32 2.69 -5.52
N LEU A 61 6.61 3.03 -5.41
CA LEU A 61 7.50 3.32 -6.55
C LEU A 61 7.88 2.07 -7.34
N GLY A 62 7.57 0.87 -6.83
CA GLY A 62 7.92 -0.40 -7.47
C GLY A 62 9.40 -0.75 -7.39
N LEU A 63 10.14 -0.16 -6.43
CA LEU A 63 11.55 -0.45 -6.14
C LEU A 63 11.71 -1.72 -5.30
N GLU A 64 10.71 -2.06 -4.49
CA GLU A 64 10.65 -3.31 -3.72
C GLU A 64 9.48 -4.19 -4.18
N SER A 65 9.77 -5.47 -4.47
CA SER A 65 8.75 -6.48 -4.80
C SER A 65 8.25 -7.25 -3.57
N ARG A 66 8.67 -6.86 -2.36
CA ARG A 66 8.36 -7.56 -1.12
C ARG A 66 7.26 -6.80 -0.39
N ALA A 67 6.17 -7.50 -0.08
CA ALA A 67 5.18 -6.99 0.86
C ALA A 67 5.81 -6.96 2.26
N VAL A 68 5.72 -5.82 2.92
CA VAL A 68 6.07 -5.63 4.33
C VAL A 68 4.79 -5.54 5.14
N LEU A 69 4.78 -6.20 6.30
CA LEU A 69 3.73 -6.04 7.29
C LEU A 69 4.28 -5.13 8.39
N ASP A 70 3.55 -4.06 8.69
CA ASP A 70 3.84 -3.27 9.89
C ASP A 70 3.46 -4.10 11.12
N ILE A 71 4.45 -4.37 11.96
CA ILE A 71 4.32 -5.13 13.21
C ILE A 71 4.76 -4.31 14.41
N SER A 72 4.94 -2.99 14.24
CA SER A 72 5.55 -2.11 15.24
C SER A 72 4.77 -2.03 16.56
N GLU A 73 3.46 -2.28 16.51
CA GLU A 73 2.56 -2.24 17.66
C GLU A 73 2.22 -3.64 18.22
N LEU A 74 2.89 -4.69 17.74
CA LEU A 74 2.67 -6.06 18.19
C LEU A 74 3.69 -6.48 19.26
N ASP A 75 3.25 -7.28 20.21
CA ASP A 75 4.14 -7.95 21.16
C ASP A 75 4.85 -9.16 20.51
N ASP A 76 5.89 -9.65 21.19
CA ASP A 76 6.72 -10.76 20.70
C ASP A 76 5.90 -12.04 20.44
N GLU A 77 4.83 -12.27 21.21
CA GLU A 77 3.97 -13.44 21.05
C GLU A 77 3.13 -13.34 19.77
N SER A 78 2.54 -12.18 19.52
CA SER A 78 1.79 -11.88 18.30
C SER A 78 2.67 -11.98 17.06
N VAL A 79 3.91 -11.46 17.14
CA VAL A 79 4.90 -11.57 16.05
C VAL A 79 5.27 -13.03 15.79
N LYS A 80 5.38 -13.85 16.85
CA LYS A 80 5.68 -15.29 16.70
C LYS A 80 4.54 -16.03 15.99
N ILE A 81 3.29 -15.74 16.35
CA ILE A 81 2.11 -16.32 15.69
C ILE A 81 2.11 -15.99 14.19
N LEU A 82 2.34 -14.73 13.83
CA LEU A 82 2.41 -14.32 12.42
C LEU A 82 3.52 -15.06 11.65
N ASN A 83 4.69 -15.25 12.28
CA ASN A 83 5.78 -16.03 11.68
C ASN A 83 5.39 -17.50 11.45
N ASP A 84 4.72 -18.13 12.42
CA ASP A 84 4.24 -19.50 12.30
C ASP A 84 3.17 -19.63 11.22
N MET A 85 2.28 -18.65 11.08
CA MET A 85 1.30 -18.57 9.98
C MET A 85 1.98 -18.50 8.61
N VAL A 86 2.98 -17.63 8.46
CA VAL A 86 3.73 -17.50 7.20
C VAL A 86 4.43 -18.83 6.85
N ARG A 87 5.01 -19.52 7.84
CA ARG A 87 5.62 -20.85 7.65
C ARG A 87 4.58 -21.87 7.17
N TYR A 88 3.45 -21.95 7.85
CA TYR A 88 2.35 -22.85 7.49
C TYR A 88 1.86 -22.62 6.06
N MET A 89 1.67 -21.36 5.64
CA MET A 89 1.21 -21.04 4.29
C MET A 89 2.22 -21.43 3.21
N ARG A 90 3.52 -21.30 3.48
CA ARG A 90 4.59 -21.72 2.55
C ARG A 90 4.62 -23.24 2.37
N ASP A 91 4.46 -23.99 3.45
CA ASP A 91 4.47 -25.45 3.39
C ASP A 91 3.24 -26.00 2.65
N ARG A 92 2.12 -25.27 2.65
CA ARG A 92 0.88 -25.64 1.95
C ARG A 92 0.91 -25.37 0.43
N GLN A 93 1.84 -24.55 -0.05
CA GLN A 93 2.02 -24.25 -1.48
C GLN A 93 3.05 -25.17 -2.17
N ARG A 94 3.68 -26.08 -1.41
CA ARG A 94 4.53 -27.16 -1.94
C ARG A 94 3.72 -28.43 -2.13
#